data_AF-A0A1I9Q551-F1
#
_entry.id   AF-A0A1I9Q551-F1
#
_cell.length_a   1.000
_cell.length_b   1.000
_cell.length_c   1.000
_cell.angle_alpha   90.00
_cell.angle_beta   90.00
_cell.angle_gamma   90.00
#
_symmetry.space_group_name_H-M   'P 1'
#
loop_
_entity.id
_entity.type
_entity.pdbx_description
1 polymer ?
#
loop_
_entity_poly.entity_id
_entity_poly.type
_entity_poly.pdbx_seq_one_letter_code
_entity_poly.pdbx_strand_id
1 'polypeptide(L)'
;YQILDLYAEVYQGLMAIPVVKGRKTEKEKFAGGDFTTTVEAFVSASGRGIQGATSHHLGQNFSKMFDIVFEDPETKDKKFVFQNSWGITTRTIGVMIMVHSDNQGLVLPPRVACVQIVIVPCGITASMKDEDRKTLIDSCQELEKGLVDVQVKVKGDYRDNYSPGWKFN
;
A
#
# COMPACT_ATOMS: atom_id res chain seq x y z
N TYR A 1 -17.72 -12.04 -1.67
CA TYR A 1 -17.01 -10.74 -1.61
C TYR A 1 -15.47 -10.89 -1.50
N GLN A 2 -14.87 -12.00 -1.99
CA GLN A 2 -13.44 -12.30 -1.76
C GLN A 2 -12.48 -11.19 -2.22
N ILE A 3 -12.69 -10.61 -3.41
CA ILE A 3 -11.83 -9.53 -3.91
C ILE A 3 -11.92 -8.26 -3.05
N LEU A 4 -13.11 -7.94 -2.52
CA LEU A 4 -13.28 -6.81 -1.61
C LEU A 4 -12.51 -7.02 -0.31
N ASP A 5 -12.44 -8.27 0.18
CA ASP A 5 -11.68 -8.63 1.36
C ASP A 5 -10.18 -8.46 1.12
N LEU A 6 -9.67 -8.85 -0.05
CA LEU A 6 -8.28 -8.62 -0.45
C LEU A 6 -7.95 -7.12 -0.52
N TYR A 7 -8.86 -6.28 -1.02
CA TYR A 7 -8.66 -4.84 -1.00
C TYR A 7 -8.60 -4.28 0.41
N ALA A 8 -9.47 -4.74 1.31
CA ALA A 8 -9.38 -4.34 2.71
C ALA A 8 -8.06 -4.78 3.34
N GLU A 9 -7.53 -5.97 3.00
CA GLU A 9 -6.24 -6.44 3.49
C GLU A 9 -5.07 -5.60 2.97
N VAL A 10 -5.12 -5.11 1.73
CA VAL A 10 -4.11 -4.16 1.22
C VAL A 10 -4.10 -2.88 2.08
N TYR A 11 -5.25 -2.31 2.37
CA TYR A 11 -5.34 -1.09 3.18
C TYR A 11 -4.97 -1.34 4.66
N GLN A 12 -5.60 -2.32 5.30
CA GLN A 12 -5.46 -2.57 6.74
C GLN A 12 -4.17 -3.32 7.06
N GLY A 13 -3.89 -4.40 6.31
CA GLY A 13 -2.76 -5.29 6.52
C GLY A 13 -1.44 -4.69 6.07
N LEU A 14 -1.36 -4.09 4.87
CA LEU A 14 -0.11 -3.54 4.37
C LEU A 14 0.08 -2.07 4.76
N MET A 15 -0.96 -1.26 4.61
CA MET A 15 -0.86 0.20 4.74
C MET A 15 -1.31 0.71 6.12
N ALA A 16 -1.82 -0.13 7.02
CA ALA A 16 -2.35 0.27 8.32
C ALA A 16 -3.45 1.34 8.25
N ILE A 17 -4.28 1.33 7.19
CA ILE A 17 -5.37 2.28 6.97
C ILE A 17 -6.70 1.56 7.26
N PRO A 18 -7.51 2.02 8.23
CA PRO A 18 -8.84 1.47 8.45
C PRO A 18 -9.75 1.81 7.27
N VAL A 19 -10.57 0.84 6.86
CA VAL A 19 -11.54 1.03 5.77
C VAL A 19 -12.91 0.49 6.15
N VAL A 20 -13.95 1.11 5.61
CA VAL A 20 -15.33 0.66 5.71
C VAL A 20 -15.69 -0.09 4.43
N LYS A 21 -15.98 -1.39 4.56
CA LYS A 21 -16.56 -2.18 3.46
C LYS A 21 -18.03 -1.81 3.30
N GLY A 22 -18.49 -1.65 2.06
CA GLY A 22 -19.88 -1.31 1.80
C GLY A 22 -20.35 -1.61 0.39
N ARG A 23 -21.64 -1.37 0.14
CA ARG A 23 -22.27 -1.40 -1.18
C ARG A 23 -22.61 0.03 -1.57
N LYS A 24 -22.27 0.42 -2.81
CA LYS A 24 -22.67 1.72 -3.36
C LYS A 24 -24.19 1.75 -3.55
N THR A 25 -24.76 2.95 -3.43
CA THR A 25 -26.16 3.18 -3.77
C THR A 25 -26.38 3.00 -5.27
N GLU A 26 -27.64 2.90 -5.70
CA GLU A 26 -27.98 2.80 -7.13
C GLU A 26 -27.42 3.98 -7.96
N LYS A 27 -27.35 5.18 -7.36
CA LYS A 27 -26.79 6.36 -8.02
C LYS A 27 -25.26 6.28 -8.20
N GLU A 28 -24.55 5.63 -7.28
CA GLU A 28 -23.09 5.62 -7.21
C GLU A 28 -22.47 4.28 -7.66
N LYS A 29 -23.29 3.30 -8.07
CA LYS A 29 -22.79 2.04 -8.61
C LYS A 29 -22.22 2.24 -10.02
N PHE A 30 -21.47 1.25 -10.49
CA PHE A 30 -21.01 1.24 -11.87
C PHE A 30 -22.20 1.05 -12.79
N ALA A 31 -22.43 1.98 -13.71
CA ALA A 31 -23.67 2.07 -14.49
C ALA A 31 -24.02 0.79 -15.27
N GLY A 32 -23.01 0.07 -15.77
CA GLY A 32 -23.21 -1.19 -16.48
C GLY A 32 -23.35 -2.42 -15.57
N GLY A 33 -23.18 -2.28 -14.27
CA GLY A 33 -23.21 -3.37 -13.30
C GLY A 33 -24.54 -3.53 -12.58
N ASP A 34 -24.77 -4.73 -12.05
CA ASP A 34 -25.90 -5.01 -11.17
C ASP A 34 -25.70 -4.34 -9.81
N PHE A 35 -24.52 -4.53 -9.20
CA PHE A 35 -24.13 -3.80 -7.99
C PHE A 35 -22.62 -3.56 -7.88
N THR A 36 -22.25 -2.52 -7.12
CA THR A 36 -20.86 -2.20 -6.78
C THR A 36 -20.64 -2.31 -5.28
N THR A 37 -19.57 -3.00 -4.90
CA THR A 37 -19.00 -2.97 -3.56
C THR A 37 -17.73 -2.13 -3.52
N THR A 38 -17.41 -1.59 -2.34
CA THR A 38 -16.37 -0.58 -2.16
C THR A 38 -15.70 -0.72 -0.79
N VAL A 39 -14.43 -0.31 -0.72
CA VAL A 39 -13.76 0.02 0.54
C VAL A 39 -13.59 1.54 0.60
N GLU A 40 -14.15 2.17 1.62
CA GLU A 40 -14.05 3.61 1.84
C GLU A 40 -13.04 3.90 2.94
N ALA A 41 -12.16 4.88 2.72
CA ALA A 41 -11.24 5.42 3.71
C ALA A 41 -11.62 6.85 4.06
N PHE A 42 -11.09 7.37 5.17
CA PHE A 42 -11.33 8.74 5.62
C PHE A 42 -10.01 9.48 5.80
N VAL A 43 -9.96 10.73 5.33
CA VAL A 43 -8.80 11.61 5.47
C VAL A 43 -9.13 12.73 6.46
N SER A 44 -8.64 12.59 7.68
CA SER A 44 -8.94 13.50 8.80
C SER A 44 -8.56 14.95 8.52
N ALA A 45 -7.39 15.21 7.94
CA ALA A 45 -6.91 16.56 7.65
C ALA A 45 -7.83 17.34 6.68
N SER A 46 -8.54 16.64 5.79
CA SER A 46 -9.47 17.27 4.84
C SER A 46 -10.95 17.16 5.26
N GLY A 47 -11.25 16.30 6.24
CA GLY A 47 -12.62 15.95 6.63
C GLY A 47 -13.41 15.21 5.55
N ARG A 48 -12.74 14.53 4.60
CA ARG A 48 -13.38 13.91 3.43
C ARG A 48 -13.21 12.40 3.40
N GLY A 49 -14.28 11.72 2.98
CA GLY A 49 -14.24 10.32 2.57
C GLY A 49 -13.62 10.15 1.19
N ILE A 50 -12.95 9.03 0.96
CA ILE A 50 -12.35 8.68 -0.31
C ILE A 50 -12.55 7.19 -0.62
N GLN A 51 -13.03 6.92 -1.83
CA GLN A 51 -13.12 5.56 -2.33
C GLN A 51 -11.73 4.99 -2.58
N GLY A 52 -11.44 3.86 -1.93
CA GLY A 52 -10.15 3.20 -1.97
C GLY A 52 -10.00 2.13 -3.05
N ALA A 53 -11.02 1.32 -3.30
CA ALA A 53 -11.09 0.31 -4.36
C ALA A 53 -12.53 -0.16 -4.60
N THR A 54 -12.80 -0.79 -5.75
CA THR A 54 -14.14 -1.30 -6.11
C THR A 54 -14.13 -2.73 -6.61
N SER A 55 -15.20 -3.46 -6.27
CA SER A 55 -15.52 -4.76 -6.87
C SER A 55 -16.98 -4.78 -7.31
N HIS A 56 -17.19 -5.03 -8.60
CA HIS A 56 -18.47 -4.94 -9.28
C HIS A 56 -19.00 -6.33 -9.60
N HIS A 57 -20.25 -6.59 -9.26
CA HIS A 57 -21.02 -7.64 -9.90
C HIS A 57 -21.70 -7.07 -11.12
N LEU A 58 -21.33 -7.55 -12.30
CA LEU A 58 -21.84 -7.04 -13.57
C LEU A 58 -23.12 -7.74 -14.02
N GLY A 59 -23.50 -8.81 -13.32
CA GLY A 59 -24.60 -9.67 -13.74
C GLY A 59 -24.33 -10.23 -15.14
N GLN A 60 -25.34 -10.12 -16.01
CA GLN A 60 -25.27 -10.51 -17.42
C GLN A 60 -25.38 -9.31 -18.37
N ASN A 61 -25.23 -8.08 -17.88
CA ASN A 61 -25.43 -6.87 -18.71
C ASN A 61 -24.42 -6.83 -19.86
N PHE A 62 -23.14 -7.03 -19.54
CA PHE A 62 -22.06 -7.02 -20.53
C PHE A 62 -22.07 -8.26 -21.42
N SER A 63 -22.35 -9.44 -20.86
CA SER A 63 -22.43 -10.67 -21.66
C SER A 63 -23.55 -10.59 -22.71
N LYS A 64 -24.68 -9.94 -22.40
CA LYS A 64 -25.74 -9.67 -23.39
C LYS A 64 -25.31 -8.66 -24.43
N MET A 65 -24.65 -7.57 -24.00
CA MET A 65 -24.20 -6.51 -24.89
C MET A 65 -23.13 -6.98 -25.90
N PHE A 66 -22.28 -7.92 -25.50
CA PHE A 66 -21.17 -8.43 -26.30
C PHE A 66 -21.36 -9.88 -26.82
N ASP A 67 -22.58 -10.42 -26.70
CA ASP A 67 -22.93 -11.80 -27.10
C ASP A 67 -21.99 -12.89 -26.55
N ILE A 68 -21.62 -12.77 -25.27
CA ILE A 68 -20.75 -13.73 -24.58
C ILE A 68 -21.62 -14.85 -24.00
N VAL A 69 -21.72 -15.95 -24.75
CA VAL A 69 -22.56 -17.10 -24.44
C VAL A 69 -21.77 -18.40 -24.37
N PHE A 70 -22.28 -19.37 -23.60
CA PHE A 70 -21.84 -20.76 -23.62
C PHE A 70 -23.06 -21.68 -23.76
N GLU A 71 -22.83 -22.91 -24.21
CA GLU A 71 -23.86 -23.96 -24.23
C GLU A 71 -23.86 -24.70 -22.91
N ASP A 72 -25.03 -24.79 -22.27
CA ASP A 72 -25.18 -25.51 -21.01
C ASP A 72 -24.92 -27.01 -21.22
N PRO A 73 -24.02 -27.63 -20.44
CA PRO A 73 -23.64 -29.02 -20.66
C PRO A 73 -24.81 -30.00 -20.46
N GLU A 74 -25.78 -29.66 -19.60
CA GLU A 74 -26.93 -30.48 -19.25
C GLU A 74 -28.13 -30.19 -20.17
N THR A 75 -28.50 -28.90 -20.30
CA THR A 75 -29.72 -28.52 -21.03
C THR A 75 -29.52 -28.26 -22.51
N LYS A 76 -28.27 -28.08 -22.96
CA LYS A 76 -27.91 -27.68 -24.34
C LYS A 76 -28.42 -26.29 -24.76
N ASP A 77 -28.90 -25.50 -23.81
CA ASP A 77 -29.36 -24.12 -24.06
C ASP A 77 -28.18 -23.15 -24.11
N LYS A 78 -28.30 -22.09 -24.92
CA LYS A 78 -27.38 -20.95 -24.86
C LYS A 78 -27.63 -20.12 -23.59
N LYS A 79 -26.62 -19.99 -22.74
CA LYS A 79 -26.66 -19.17 -21.52
C LYS A 79 -25.62 -18.05 -21.57
N PHE A 80 -26.02 -16.88 -21.08
CA PHE A 80 -25.12 -15.74 -20.90
C PHE A 80 -24.30 -15.91 -19.62
N VAL A 81 -23.01 -15.58 -19.68
CA VAL A 81 -22.12 -15.68 -18.51
C VAL A 81 -22.41 -14.58 -17.48
N PHE A 82 -22.25 -14.91 -16.19
CA PHE A 82 -22.20 -13.89 -15.13
C PHE A 82 -20.78 -13.35 -15.01
N GLN A 83 -20.65 -12.03 -14.97
CA GLN A 83 -19.35 -11.37 -14.95
C GLN A 83 -19.15 -10.52 -13.69
N ASN A 84 -17.88 -10.36 -13.31
CA ASN A 84 -17.42 -9.41 -12.30
C ASN A 84 -16.25 -8.61 -12.88
N SER A 85 -16.07 -7.37 -12.43
CA SER A 85 -14.84 -6.60 -12.63
C SER A 85 -14.45 -5.93 -11.33
N TRP A 86 -13.17 -5.58 -11.19
CA TRP A 86 -12.66 -5.05 -9.94
C TRP A 86 -11.37 -4.26 -10.19
N GLY A 87 -11.13 -3.22 -9.39
CA GLY A 87 -10.02 -2.31 -9.59
C GLY A 87 -9.51 -1.67 -8.30
N ILE A 88 -8.19 -1.56 -8.23
CA ILE A 88 -7.43 -0.81 -7.22
C ILE A 88 -6.30 -0.07 -7.96
N THR A 89 -5.90 1.10 -7.48
CA THR A 89 -4.92 1.95 -8.16
C THR A 89 -3.86 2.50 -7.20
N THR A 90 -2.87 3.20 -7.74
CA THR A 90 -1.87 3.95 -6.98
C THR A 90 -2.45 5.10 -6.14
N ARG A 91 -3.74 5.39 -6.26
CA ARG A 91 -4.47 6.23 -5.29
C ARG A 91 -4.21 5.79 -3.85
N THR A 92 -4.08 4.48 -3.63
CA THR A 92 -3.69 3.87 -2.34
C THR A 92 -2.48 4.56 -1.70
N ILE A 93 -1.44 4.87 -2.48
CA ILE A 93 -0.23 5.57 -2.00
C ILE A 93 -0.59 6.97 -1.51
N GLY A 94 -1.42 7.71 -2.26
CA GLY A 94 -1.89 9.03 -1.84
C GLY A 94 -2.72 8.97 -0.55
N VAL A 95 -3.60 7.98 -0.40
CA VAL A 95 -4.37 7.78 0.83
C VAL A 95 -3.43 7.49 2.01
N MET A 96 -2.44 6.61 1.83
CA MET A 96 -1.45 6.30 2.86
C MET A 96 -0.70 7.56 3.33
N ILE A 97 -0.22 8.38 2.39
CA ILE A 97 0.45 9.66 2.71
C ILE A 97 -0.51 10.54 3.51
N MET A 98 -1.73 10.76 3.03
CA MET A 98 -2.69 11.66 3.70
C MET A 98 -3.15 11.17 5.08
N VAL A 99 -3.10 9.86 5.34
CA VAL A 99 -3.53 9.26 6.62
C VAL A 99 -2.41 9.28 7.66
N HIS A 100 -1.17 8.98 7.26
CA HIS A 100 -0.08 8.75 8.21
C HIS A 100 0.90 9.92 8.34
N SER A 101 1.03 10.78 7.33
CA SER A 101 1.95 11.92 7.42
C SER A 101 1.61 12.85 8.57
N ASP A 102 2.64 13.43 9.16
CA ASP A 102 2.54 14.39 10.24
C ASP A 102 3.25 15.72 9.87
N ASN A 103 3.45 16.58 10.86
CA ASN A 103 4.11 17.87 10.66
C ASN A 103 5.63 17.76 10.39
N GLN A 104 6.24 16.60 10.63
CA GLN A 104 7.64 16.32 10.30
C GLN A 104 7.79 15.71 8.91
N GLY A 105 6.74 15.11 8.35
CA GLY A 105 6.68 14.70 6.95
C GLY A 105 6.02 13.35 6.75
N LEU A 106 6.62 12.52 5.88
CA LEU A 106 6.07 11.22 5.50
C LEU A 106 6.35 10.17 6.57
N VAL A 107 5.29 9.50 7.04
CA VAL A 107 5.37 8.32 7.91
C VAL A 107 4.96 7.08 7.12
N LEU A 108 5.91 6.19 6.84
CA LEU A 108 5.66 4.96 6.08
C LEU A 108 5.30 3.78 7.00
N PRO A 109 4.19 3.06 6.75
CA PRO A 109 3.94 1.80 7.42
C PRO A 109 5.06 0.77 7.14
N PRO A 110 5.59 0.07 8.15
CA PRO A 110 6.81 -0.76 7.99
C PRO A 110 6.72 -1.87 6.93
N ARG A 111 5.52 -2.39 6.65
CA ARG A 111 5.31 -3.46 5.66
C ARG A 111 5.53 -2.97 4.22
N VAL A 112 5.28 -1.69 3.95
CA VAL A 112 5.43 -1.07 2.62
C VAL A 112 6.64 -0.15 2.50
N ALA A 113 7.31 0.17 3.61
CA ALA A 113 8.57 0.91 3.59
C ALA A 113 9.64 0.13 2.79
N CYS A 114 10.32 0.81 1.87
CA CYS A 114 11.44 0.24 1.11
C CYS A 114 12.72 0.16 1.95
N VAL A 115 12.87 1.08 2.91
CA VAL A 115 13.87 1.06 3.98
C VAL A 115 13.10 1.17 5.30
N GLN A 116 13.25 0.17 6.16
CA GLN A 116 12.61 0.12 7.47
C GLN A 116 13.49 0.75 8.55
N ILE A 117 14.82 0.61 8.43
CA ILE A 117 15.79 1.16 9.38
C ILE A 117 16.90 1.85 8.59
N VAL A 118 17.21 3.09 8.99
CA VAL A 118 18.39 3.82 8.52
C VAL A 118 19.40 3.88 9.65
N ILE A 119 20.63 3.41 9.42
CA ILE A 119 21.72 3.48 10.40
C ILE A 119 22.57 4.71 10.10
N VAL A 120 22.71 5.60 11.08
CA VAL A 120 23.47 6.85 10.94
C VAL A 120 24.57 6.90 12.01
N PRO A 121 25.86 6.86 11.63
CA PRO A 121 26.96 6.99 12.59
C PRO A 121 26.98 8.41 13.18
N CYS A 122 27.14 8.49 14.50
CA CYS A 122 27.11 9.73 15.27
C CYS A 122 28.41 9.94 16.06
N GLY A 123 28.67 11.17 16.49
CA GLY A 123 29.83 11.48 17.33
C GLY A 123 31.17 11.55 16.59
N ILE A 124 31.17 11.54 15.25
CA ILE A 124 32.37 11.73 14.44
C ILE A 124 32.79 13.21 14.51
N THR A 125 33.94 13.48 15.13
CA THR A 125 34.53 14.82 15.22
C THR A 125 35.78 14.94 14.37
N ALA A 126 36.24 16.19 14.14
CA ALA A 126 37.50 16.45 13.44
C ALA A 126 38.74 15.95 14.21
N SER A 127 38.63 15.79 15.53
CA SER A 127 39.70 15.30 16.41
C SER A 127 39.66 13.79 16.67
N MET A 128 38.68 13.08 16.11
CA MET A 128 38.54 11.63 16.24
C MET A 128 39.66 10.94 15.46
N LYS A 129 40.33 9.96 16.07
CA LYS A 129 41.36 9.16 15.39
C LYS A 129 40.72 8.32 14.28
N ASP A 130 41.46 8.08 13.21
CA ASP A 130 40.99 7.26 12.08
C ASP A 130 40.64 5.83 12.51
N GLU A 131 41.37 5.28 13.48
CA GLU A 131 41.11 3.95 14.07
C GLU A 131 39.76 3.90 14.78
N ASP A 132 39.45 4.92 15.59
CA ASP A 132 38.17 5.02 16.31
C ASP A 132 37.02 5.23 15.32
N ARG A 133 37.23 6.08 14.29
CA ARG A 133 36.27 6.31 13.21
C ARG A 133 35.98 5.01 12.45
N LYS A 134 37.03 4.26 12.08
CA LYS A 134 36.89 2.97 11.39
C LYS A 134 36.12 1.98 12.25
N THR A 135 36.46 1.88 13.54
CA THR A 135 35.76 1.00 14.49
C THR A 135 34.27 1.32 14.58
N LEU A 136 33.89 2.61 14.63
CA LEU A 136 32.49 3.03 14.61
C LEU A 136 31.78 2.59 13.33
N ILE A 137 32.38 2.85 12.16
CA ILE A 137 31.78 2.47 10.87
C ILE A 137 31.65 0.96 10.73
N ASP A 138 32.69 0.20 11.09
CA ASP A 138 32.68 -1.26 11.08
C ASP A 138 31.55 -1.80 11.98
N SER A 139 31.33 -1.21 13.16
CA SER A 139 30.23 -1.60 14.06
C SER A 139 28.85 -1.34 13.46
N CYS A 140 28.67 -0.23 12.73
CA CYS A 140 27.42 0.06 12.04
C CYS A 140 27.16 -0.94 10.90
N GLN A 141 28.20 -1.32 10.17
CA GLN A 141 28.11 -2.32 9.10
C GLN A 141 27.82 -3.73 9.64
N GLU A 142 28.39 -4.09 10.79
CA GLU A 142 28.07 -5.34 11.48
C GLU A 142 26.60 -5.37 11.92
N LEU A 143 26.09 -4.28 12.49
CA LEU A 143 24.67 -4.14 12.83
C LEU A 143 23.78 -4.22 11.59
N GLU A 144 24.15 -3.52 10.51
CA GLU A 144 23.43 -3.56 9.23
C GLU A 144 23.32 -5.00 8.71
N LYS A 145 24.44 -5.73 8.69
CA LYS A 145 24.48 -7.13 8.28
C LYS A 145 23.60 -8.01 9.17
N GLY A 146 23.70 -7.88 10.50
CA GLY A 146 22.88 -8.66 11.43
C GLY A 146 21.38 -8.45 11.24
N LEU A 147 20.96 -7.23 10.89
CA LEU A 147 19.55 -6.92 10.59
C LEU A 147 19.10 -7.45 9.23
N VAL A 148 19.98 -7.39 8.21
CA VAL A 148 19.71 -7.98 6.89
C VAL A 148 19.58 -9.50 6.98
N ASP A 149 20.40 -10.16 7.81
CA ASP A 149 20.36 -11.61 8.02
C ASP A 149 19.01 -12.09 8.60
N VAL A 150 18.29 -11.23 9.31
CA VAL A 150 16.91 -11.46 9.79
C VAL A 150 15.84 -10.82 8.91
N GLN A 151 16.17 -10.54 7.63
CA GLN A 151 15.28 -10.05 6.58
C GLN A 151 14.67 -8.66 6.83
N VAL A 152 15.32 -7.81 7.62
CA VAL A 152 14.93 -6.41 7.78
C VAL A 152 15.53 -5.57 6.65
N LYS A 153 14.74 -4.65 6.09
CA LYS A 153 15.19 -3.74 5.03
C LYS A 153 15.98 -2.58 5.63
N VAL A 154 17.29 -2.72 5.73
CA VAL A 154 18.16 -1.72 6.37
C VAL A 154 19.04 -1.02 5.35
N LYS A 155 19.40 0.23 5.64
CA LYS A 155 20.39 0.99 4.88
C LYS A 155 21.27 1.81 5.82
N GLY A 156 22.59 1.61 5.76
CA GLY A 156 23.56 2.52 6.36
C GLY A 156 23.72 3.81 5.56
N ASP A 157 23.68 4.97 6.23
CA ASP A 157 24.03 6.26 5.65
C ASP A 157 25.42 6.73 6.11
N TYR A 158 26.43 6.26 5.38
CA TYR A 158 27.85 6.53 5.65
C TYR A 158 28.40 7.76 4.93
N ARG A 159 27.55 8.59 4.31
CA ARG A 159 28.00 9.83 3.64
C ARG A 159 28.68 10.75 4.64
N ASP A 160 29.92 11.13 4.42
CA ASP A 160 30.72 11.96 5.34
C ASP A 160 30.62 13.46 5.06
N ASN A 161 30.08 13.83 3.91
CA ASN A 161 29.87 15.21 3.48
C ASN A 161 28.61 15.86 4.11
N TYR A 162 27.86 15.14 4.94
CA TYR A 162 26.67 15.63 5.64
C TYR A 162 26.75 15.35 7.14
N SER A 163 26.29 16.31 7.95
CA SER A 163 26.19 16.13 9.40
C SER A 163 25.12 15.10 9.76
N PRO A 164 25.22 14.41 10.91
CA PRO A 164 24.17 13.49 11.37
C PRO A 164 22.79 14.16 11.46
N GLY A 165 22.74 15.41 11.95
CA GLY A 165 21.50 16.18 12.02
C GLY A 165 20.86 16.44 10.65
N TRP A 166 21.67 16.62 9.60
CA TRP A 166 21.15 16.73 8.23
C TRP A 166 20.57 15.40 7.74
N LYS A 167 21.16 14.26 8.13
CA LYS A 167 20.66 12.93 7.75
C LYS A 167 19.39 12.52 8.50
N PHE A 168 19.14 13.10 9.67
CA PHE A 168 17.92 12.87 10.45
C PHE A 168 16.70 13.60 9.89
N ASN A 169 16.93 14.64 9.10
CA ASN A 169 15.89 15.44 8.44
C ASN A 169 15.57 14.87 7.05
#